data_AF-A0A7V1DR58-F1
#
_entry.id   AF-A0A7V1DR58-F1
#
_cell.length_a   1.000
_cell.length_b   1.000
_cell.length_c   1.000
_cell.angle_alpha   90.00
_cell.angle_beta   90.00
_cell.angle_gamma   90.00
#
_symmetry.space_group_name_H-M   'P 1'
#
loop_
_entity.id
_entity.type
_entity.pdbx_description
1 polymer ?
#
loop_
_entity_poly.entity_id
_entity_poly.type
_entity_poly.pdbx_seq_one_letter_code
_entity_poly.pdbx_strand_id
1 'polypeptide(L)'
;VTKGQICAAIREKQLLRIEDVKASTRAGTGCGGCTPLVQDLLASELAAAGKLRRPPLCEHFAYTRQELLHIVKVKGYRTFDELLRSHGRGYGCEVCKPAVASILASLWNEPILDHATIQDTNDRFLANLQRGGLYSVVPRVPGGEITPEKLIVLGQVAKKYGLYTKITGGQRIDLFGAELPQLPDIWEELVAAGFESGHAYGKAMRTVKSCVGSTWCRFGVRDSVGFAIRVELRYRGIRAPHKIKAAVSGCIRECAEAQSKDFGLIATEKGWNLYVCGNGGAKPRHADLLASDLDEETAIRYVDRFLMYYIHTADPLTRTSVWLEKLEGGIEHLRDVVVHDRLGIAADLERQMQRLVETYQCEWTEVVRNPERRKWFRQFVNVQERQADIGLVEERGQKRPVDWPANASLPPPDELRLSTGHTLAEELANGNRRWVRVGRVEDFPPDGAAVILYGNTQIAVYRFASRGEWYATQNVCPHKRALVLSRGLLGDHGGVPTIACPLHKKLFALSTGRCLSGEPLAVATFPVSVRDGAVWLYLPPESFLDEALATERVALGRGAASA
;
A
#
# COMPACT_ATOMS: atom_id res chain seq x y z
N VAL A 1 21.36 11.50 17.22
CA VAL A 1 21.21 10.66 18.43
C VAL A 1 21.78 9.27 18.15
N THR A 2 22.63 8.76 19.03
CA THR A 2 23.27 7.44 18.89
C THR A 2 22.44 6.32 19.53
N LYS A 3 22.70 5.06 19.17
CA LYS A 3 22.09 3.88 19.84
C LYS A 3 22.29 3.94 21.37
N GLY A 4 23.51 4.27 21.81
CA GLY A 4 23.83 4.36 23.25
C GLY A 4 22.98 5.39 23.99
N GLN A 5 22.75 6.56 23.39
CA GLN A 5 21.90 7.61 23.98
C GLN A 5 20.43 7.16 24.09
N ILE A 6 19.93 6.41 23.11
CA ILE A 6 18.56 5.87 23.13
C ILE A 6 18.42 4.83 24.25
N CYS A 7 19.33 3.84 24.29
CA CYS A 7 19.33 2.80 25.33
C CYS A 7 19.49 3.39 26.75
N ALA A 8 20.38 4.37 26.93
CA ALA A 8 20.55 5.06 28.21
C ALA A 8 19.26 5.77 28.64
N ALA A 9 18.63 6.55 27.74
CA ALA A 9 17.37 7.23 28.04
C ALA A 9 16.25 6.26 28.42
N ILE A 10 16.15 5.11 27.74
CA ILE A 10 15.15 4.07 28.07
C ILE A 10 15.37 3.55 29.48
N ARG A 11 16.60 3.20 29.84
CA ARG A 11 16.94 2.66 31.16
C ARG A 11 16.77 3.68 32.28
N GLU A 12 17.39 4.85 32.13
CA GLU A 12 17.44 5.89 33.16
C GLU A 12 16.07 6.50 33.44
N LYS A 13 15.28 6.73 32.39
CA LYS A 13 13.93 7.33 32.50
C LYS A 13 12.82 6.28 32.55
N GLN A 14 13.17 5.00 32.58
CA GLN A 14 12.23 3.87 32.60
C GLN A 14 11.13 3.96 31.53
N LEU A 15 11.51 4.34 30.32
CA LEU A 15 10.55 4.59 29.23
C LEU A 15 9.92 3.28 28.77
N LEU A 16 8.58 3.26 28.67
CA LEU A 16 7.83 2.05 28.30
C LEU A 16 7.23 2.12 26.90
N ARG A 17 7.17 3.31 26.29
CA ARG A 17 6.53 3.54 25.00
C ARG A 17 7.44 4.30 24.05
N ILE A 18 7.29 4.07 22.75
CA ILE A 18 8.15 4.69 21.73
C ILE A 18 7.96 6.21 21.68
N GLU A 19 6.77 6.70 21.99
CA GLU A 19 6.44 8.12 22.08
C GLU A 19 7.28 8.81 23.16
N ASP A 20 7.48 8.14 24.29
CA ASP A 20 8.28 8.67 25.39
C ASP A 20 9.79 8.67 25.02
N VAL A 21 10.23 7.67 24.24
CA VAL A 21 11.59 7.63 23.67
C VAL A 21 11.81 8.74 22.64
N LYS A 22 10.83 8.95 21.74
CA LYS A 22 10.83 10.03 20.75
C LYS A 22 10.89 11.39 21.42
N ALA A 23 10.04 11.62 22.43
CA ALA A 23 10.01 12.86 23.20
C ALA A 23 11.33 13.09 23.95
N SER A 24 11.93 12.03 24.51
CA SER A 24 13.16 12.13 25.30
C SER A 24 14.43 12.30 24.47
N THR A 25 14.49 11.72 23.28
CA THR A 25 15.76 11.57 22.52
C THR A 25 15.73 12.24 21.14
N ARG A 26 14.54 12.65 20.69
CA ARG A 26 14.27 13.09 19.30
C ARG A 26 14.61 12.03 18.23
N ALA A 27 14.84 10.77 18.62
CA ALA A 27 15.04 9.67 17.68
C ALA A 27 13.72 9.34 16.97
N GLY A 28 13.70 9.31 15.63
CA GLY A 28 12.49 8.95 14.87
C GLY A 28 11.45 10.07 14.70
N THR A 29 11.78 11.32 15.03
CA THR A 29 10.88 12.49 14.86
C THR A 29 11.06 13.23 13.53
N GLY A 30 12.04 12.85 12.70
CA GLY A 30 12.27 13.41 11.37
C GLY A 30 11.53 12.63 10.28
N CYS A 31 12.25 12.06 9.32
CA CYS A 31 11.66 11.26 8.22
C CYS A 31 11.03 9.92 8.66
N GLY A 32 11.11 9.57 9.95
CA GLY A 32 10.55 8.33 10.50
C GLY A 32 11.30 7.04 10.13
N GLY A 33 12.31 7.09 9.25
CA GLY A 33 13.00 5.90 8.73
C GLY A 33 13.71 5.05 9.79
N CYS A 34 14.14 5.65 10.91
CA CYS A 34 14.74 4.92 12.03
C CYS A 34 13.74 4.47 13.10
N THR A 35 12.45 4.79 12.98
CA THR A 35 11.42 4.45 13.98
C THR A 35 11.39 2.95 14.32
N PRO A 36 11.43 2.02 13.34
CA PRO A 36 11.45 0.58 13.64
C PRO A 36 12.66 0.17 14.47
N LEU A 37 13.83 0.74 14.19
CA LEU A 37 15.05 0.45 14.95
C LEU A 37 14.95 0.97 16.40
N VAL A 38 14.37 2.15 16.61
CA VAL A 38 14.12 2.70 17.96
C VAL A 38 13.15 1.80 18.72
N GLN A 39 12.14 1.26 18.05
CA GLN A 39 11.17 0.31 18.59
C GLN A 39 11.83 -1.01 19.00
N ASP A 40 12.71 -1.54 18.15
CA ASP A 40 13.51 -2.75 18.44
C ASP A 40 14.44 -2.52 19.65
N LEU A 41 15.08 -1.35 19.75
CA LEU A 41 15.91 -1.00 20.91
C LEU A 41 15.09 -0.91 22.21
N LEU A 42 13.93 -0.26 22.18
CA LEU A 42 13.01 -0.20 23.31
C LEU A 42 12.59 -1.61 23.76
N ALA A 43 12.17 -2.46 22.82
CA ALA A 43 11.79 -3.84 23.12
C ALA A 43 12.96 -4.63 23.74
N SER A 44 14.17 -4.48 23.21
CA SER A 44 15.38 -5.14 23.73
C SER A 44 15.70 -4.72 25.17
N GLU A 45 15.63 -3.42 25.49
CA GLU A 45 15.92 -2.92 26.84
C GLU A 45 14.83 -3.33 27.85
N LEU A 46 13.55 -3.32 27.43
CA LEU A 46 12.44 -3.80 28.26
C LEU A 46 12.54 -5.30 28.53
N ALA A 47 12.94 -6.09 27.54
CA ALA A 47 13.20 -7.52 27.70
C ALA A 47 14.36 -7.77 28.67
N ALA A 48 15.47 -7.03 28.55
CA ALA A 48 16.60 -7.12 29.47
C ALA A 48 16.23 -6.73 30.91
N ALA A 49 15.27 -5.82 31.08
CA ALA A 49 14.74 -5.43 32.38
C ALA A 49 13.67 -6.39 32.95
N GLY A 50 13.42 -7.54 32.32
CA GLY A 50 12.39 -8.50 32.72
C GLY A 50 10.95 -8.00 32.51
N LYS A 51 10.76 -6.86 31.84
CA LYS A 51 9.46 -6.25 31.54
C LYS A 51 9.00 -6.66 30.13
N LEU A 52 9.08 -7.96 29.84
CA LEU A 52 8.91 -8.50 28.49
C LEU A 52 7.44 -8.36 28.05
N ARG A 53 7.15 -7.25 27.36
CA ARG A 53 5.87 -7.02 26.69
C ARG A 53 6.16 -6.81 25.21
N ARG A 54 5.68 -7.71 24.36
CA ARG A 54 5.66 -7.43 22.92
C ARG A 54 4.80 -6.17 22.71
N PRO A 55 5.31 -5.17 21.97
CA PRO A 55 4.59 -3.91 21.85
C PRO A 55 3.24 -4.15 21.16
N PRO A 56 2.17 -3.46 21.60
CA PRO A 56 0.90 -3.47 20.89
C PRO A 56 1.09 -2.98 19.44
N LEU A 57 0.18 -3.37 18.55
CA LEU A 57 0.20 -2.95 17.15
C LEU A 57 0.19 -1.42 17.00
N CYS A 58 -0.69 -0.74 17.74
CA CYS A 58 -0.77 0.72 17.85
C CYS A 58 -1.63 1.10 19.08
N GLU A 59 -1.98 2.37 19.22
CA GLU A 59 -2.83 2.86 20.32
C GLU A 59 -4.27 2.27 20.33
N HIS A 60 -4.75 1.79 19.18
CA HIS A 60 -6.11 1.25 19.00
C HIS A 60 -6.25 -0.23 19.41
N PHE A 61 -5.18 -1.01 19.40
CA PHE A 61 -5.20 -2.44 19.74
C PHE A 61 -4.10 -2.78 20.74
N ALA A 62 -4.47 -3.37 21.88
CA ALA A 62 -3.52 -3.82 22.90
C ALA A 62 -2.74 -5.09 22.52
N TYR A 63 -3.00 -5.64 21.34
CA TYR A 63 -2.52 -6.91 20.82
C TYR A 63 -1.48 -6.70 19.72
N THR A 64 -0.58 -7.66 19.57
CA THR A 64 0.31 -7.81 18.41
C THR A 64 -0.47 -8.25 17.17
N ARG A 65 0.15 -8.15 15.98
CA ARG A 65 -0.46 -8.65 14.74
C ARG A 65 -0.78 -10.15 14.82
N GLN A 66 0.12 -10.95 15.38
CA GLN A 66 -0.05 -12.41 15.52
C GLN A 66 -1.28 -12.75 16.38
N GLU A 67 -1.41 -12.08 17.53
CA GLU A 67 -2.56 -12.26 18.42
C GLU A 67 -3.87 -11.82 17.74
N LEU A 68 -3.87 -10.70 17.02
CA LEU A 68 -5.03 -10.27 16.23
C LEU A 68 -5.41 -11.28 15.15
N LEU A 69 -4.43 -11.87 14.45
CA LEU A 69 -4.67 -12.92 13.46
C LEU A 69 -5.35 -14.13 14.11
N HIS A 70 -4.88 -14.57 15.28
CA HIS A 70 -5.52 -15.66 16.02
C HIS A 70 -6.93 -15.29 16.49
N ILE A 71 -7.13 -14.09 17.02
CA ILE A 71 -8.46 -13.60 17.44
C ILE A 71 -9.42 -13.61 16.25
N VAL A 72 -9.03 -13.04 15.11
CA VAL A 72 -9.86 -13.01 13.89
C VAL A 72 -10.16 -14.44 13.42
N LYS A 73 -9.17 -15.32 13.38
CA LYS A 73 -9.33 -16.72 12.95
C LYS A 73 -10.30 -17.49 13.86
N VAL A 74 -10.15 -17.38 15.18
CA VAL A 74 -10.96 -18.14 16.16
C VAL A 74 -12.37 -17.58 16.30
N LYS A 75 -12.52 -16.25 16.31
CA LYS A 75 -13.83 -15.60 16.43
C LYS A 75 -14.58 -15.48 15.10
N GLY A 76 -13.88 -15.68 13.98
CA GLY A 76 -14.48 -15.61 12.65
C GLY A 76 -14.82 -14.19 12.19
N TYR A 77 -14.21 -13.15 12.76
CA TYR A 77 -14.48 -11.76 12.37
C TYR A 77 -14.17 -11.54 10.89
N ARG A 78 -15.07 -10.84 10.19
CA ARG A 78 -14.94 -10.57 8.76
C ARG A 78 -14.66 -9.11 8.47
N THR A 79 -14.98 -8.20 9.39
CA THR A 79 -14.77 -6.76 9.17
C THR A 79 -13.85 -6.13 10.21
N PHE A 80 -13.22 -5.01 9.83
CA PHE A 80 -12.43 -4.21 10.77
C PHE A 80 -13.27 -3.70 11.94
N ASP A 81 -14.51 -3.28 11.67
CA ASP A 81 -15.38 -2.71 12.70
C ASP A 81 -15.83 -3.74 13.74
N GLU A 82 -16.06 -4.99 13.34
CA GLU A 82 -16.32 -6.09 14.28
C GLU A 82 -15.14 -6.32 15.22
N LEU A 83 -13.93 -6.39 14.66
CA LEU A 83 -12.71 -6.58 15.43
C LEU A 83 -12.43 -5.39 16.35
N LEU A 84 -12.56 -4.16 15.83
CA LEU A 84 -12.30 -2.93 16.57
C LEU A 84 -13.27 -2.76 17.74
N ARG A 85 -14.58 -2.96 17.53
CA ARG A 85 -15.58 -2.88 18.60
C ARG A 85 -15.36 -3.91 19.70
N SER A 86 -14.83 -5.08 19.35
CA SER A 86 -14.69 -6.20 20.30
C SER A 86 -13.35 -6.20 21.04
N HIS A 87 -12.26 -5.79 20.38
CA HIS A 87 -10.88 -5.96 20.88
C HIS A 87 -10.01 -4.72 20.72
N GLY A 88 -10.59 -3.58 20.34
CA GLY A 88 -9.88 -2.31 20.16
C GLY A 88 -10.67 -1.11 20.69
N ARG A 89 -10.25 0.08 20.28
CA ARG A 89 -10.86 1.36 20.66
C ARG A 89 -10.59 2.43 19.60
N GLY A 90 -11.34 3.52 19.62
CA GLY A 90 -11.22 4.60 18.65
C GLY A 90 -11.75 4.19 17.28
N TYR A 91 -11.09 4.65 16.21
CA TYR A 91 -11.51 4.52 14.81
C TYR A 91 -10.39 4.01 13.89
N GLY A 92 -9.30 3.53 14.49
CA GLY A 92 -8.12 3.00 13.80
C GLY A 92 -7.22 4.09 13.22
N CYS A 93 -6.12 3.65 12.61
CA CYS A 93 -5.13 4.52 11.98
C CYS A 93 -4.45 3.84 10.78
N GLU A 94 -3.49 4.54 10.17
CA GLU A 94 -2.66 4.08 9.06
C GLU A 94 -1.77 2.86 9.39
N VAL A 95 -1.66 2.48 10.66
CA VAL A 95 -0.95 1.27 11.10
C VAL A 95 -1.88 0.07 11.18
N CYS A 96 -2.95 0.17 11.97
CA CYS A 96 -3.80 -0.99 12.26
C CYS A 96 -4.77 -1.33 11.14
N LYS A 97 -5.28 -0.35 10.40
CA LYS A 97 -6.23 -0.60 9.30
C LYS A 97 -5.61 -1.49 8.21
N PRO A 98 -4.44 -1.17 7.62
CA PRO A 98 -3.82 -2.04 6.64
C PRO A 98 -3.36 -3.38 7.21
N ALA A 99 -2.95 -3.42 8.48
CA ALA A 99 -2.55 -4.67 9.13
C ALA A 99 -3.72 -5.64 9.29
N VAL A 100 -4.88 -5.15 9.72
CA VAL A 100 -6.11 -5.96 9.82
C VAL A 100 -6.63 -6.32 8.43
N ALA A 101 -6.59 -5.40 7.47
CA ALA A 101 -6.94 -5.69 6.08
C ALA A 101 -6.10 -6.84 5.49
N SER A 102 -4.80 -6.85 5.78
CA SER A 102 -3.91 -7.96 5.42
C SER A 102 -4.28 -9.26 6.14
N ILE A 103 -4.65 -9.23 7.42
CA ILE A 103 -5.09 -10.42 8.15
C ILE A 103 -6.36 -11.00 7.52
N LEU A 104 -7.37 -10.17 7.27
CA LEU A 104 -8.63 -10.58 6.65
C LEU A 104 -8.39 -11.19 5.27
N ALA A 105 -7.57 -10.55 4.44
CA ALA A 105 -7.23 -11.08 3.12
C ALA A 105 -6.50 -12.43 3.20
N SER A 106 -5.57 -12.61 4.13
CA SER A 106 -4.82 -13.86 4.31
C SER A 106 -5.62 -15.01 4.94
N LEU A 107 -6.73 -14.71 5.63
CA LEU A 107 -7.59 -15.73 6.25
C LEU A 107 -8.78 -16.09 5.35
N TRP A 108 -9.40 -15.09 4.72
CA TRP A 108 -10.70 -15.22 4.07
C TRP A 108 -10.66 -15.04 2.55
N ASN A 109 -9.67 -14.33 2.02
CA ASN A 109 -9.50 -14.03 0.60
C ASN A 109 -10.74 -13.41 -0.08
N GLU A 110 -11.50 -12.60 0.66
CA GLU A 110 -12.60 -11.82 0.11
C GLU A 110 -12.06 -10.73 -0.83
N PRO A 111 -12.87 -10.22 -1.78
CA PRO A 111 -12.44 -9.15 -2.67
C PRO A 111 -11.87 -7.96 -1.90
N ILE A 112 -10.65 -7.54 -2.28
CA ILE A 112 -9.89 -6.49 -1.58
C ILE A 112 -10.67 -5.18 -1.46
N LEU A 113 -11.48 -4.88 -2.48
CA LEU A 113 -12.30 -3.68 -2.54
C LEU A 113 -13.50 -3.68 -1.58
N ASP A 114 -13.95 -4.84 -1.10
CA ASP A 114 -14.98 -4.91 -0.06
C ASP A 114 -14.46 -4.36 1.28
N HIS A 115 -13.12 -4.28 1.42
CA HIS A 115 -12.41 -3.71 2.55
C HIS A 115 -11.67 -2.41 2.20
N ALA A 116 -12.05 -1.71 1.12
CA ALA A 116 -11.26 -0.63 0.52
C ALA A 116 -10.84 0.51 1.47
N THR A 117 -11.66 0.84 2.47
CA THR A 117 -11.44 1.98 3.39
C THR A 117 -10.44 1.68 4.50
N ILE A 118 -10.03 0.42 4.65
CA ILE A 118 -8.96 0.00 5.56
C ILE A 118 -7.67 -0.42 4.83
N GLN A 119 -7.72 -0.55 3.49
CA GLN A 119 -6.56 -0.89 2.68
C GLN A 119 -5.55 0.27 2.60
N ASP A 120 -4.27 -0.06 2.49
CA ASP A 120 -3.30 0.95 2.00
C ASP A 120 -3.73 1.42 0.60
N THR A 121 -3.37 2.67 0.28
CA THR A 121 -3.79 3.34 -0.95
C THR A 121 -3.54 2.51 -2.22
N ASN A 122 -2.44 1.75 -2.25
CA ASN A 122 -2.12 0.92 -3.39
C ASN A 122 -3.12 -0.21 -3.62
N ASP A 123 -3.56 -0.89 -2.55
CA ASP A 123 -4.59 -1.93 -2.62
C ASP A 123 -5.99 -1.32 -2.80
N ARG A 124 -6.28 -0.15 -2.21
CA ARG A 124 -7.55 0.57 -2.38
C ARG A 124 -7.86 0.94 -3.84
N PHE A 125 -6.83 1.29 -4.62
CA PHE A 125 -6.97 1.64 -6.04
C PHE A 125 -6.40 0.59 -6.99
N LEU A 126 -6.03 -0.59 -6.48
CA LEU A 126 -5.49 -1.71 -7.26
C LEU A 126 -4.33 -1.31 -8.21
N ALA A 127 -3.53 -0.33 -7.82
CA ALA A 127 -2.45 0.22 -8.63
C ALA A 127 -1.41 0.93 -7.75
N ASN A 128 -0.14 0.93 -8.16
CA ASN A 128 0.89 1.60 -7.37
C ASN A 128 0.78 3.11 -7.56
N LEU A 129 0.56 3.85 -6.48
CA LEU A 129 0.62 5.30 -6.47
C LEU A 129 2.05 5.77 -6.77
N GLN A 130 2.18 6.66 -7.76
CA GLN A 130 3.42 7.28 -8.22
C GLN A 130 3.45 8.78 -7.92
N ARG A 131 4.54 9.45 -8.31
CA ARG A 131 4.68 10.92 -8.22
C ARG A 131 3.47 11.61 -8.84
N GLY A 132 3.00 12.66 -8.16
CA GLY A 132 1.90 13.51 -8.63
C GLY A 132 0.51 12.91 -8.53
N GLY A 133 0.35 11.71 -7.95
CA GLY A 133 -0.94 11.05 -7.91
C GLY A 133 -1.28 10.22 -9.15
N LEU A 134 -0.30 9.99 -10.03
CA LEU A 134 -0.39 9.04 -11.14
C LEU A 134 -0.22 7.60 -10.64
N TYR A 135 -0.47 6.64 -11.51
CA TYR A 135 -0.43 5.21 -11.22
C TYR A 135 0.42 4.43 -12.22
N SER A 136 0.86 3.25 -11.78
CA SER A 136 1.40 2.25 -12.71
C SER A 136 0.48 1.04 -12.86
N VAL A 137 0.43 0.56 -14.10
CA VAL A 137 -0.31 -0.63 -14.55
C VAL A 137 0.72 -1.69 -14.89
N VAL A 138 0.61 -2.85 -14.24
CA VAL A 138 1.57 -3.95 -14.41
C VAL A 138 0.80 -5.25 -14.62
N PRO A 139 0.57 -5.64 -15.88
CA PRO A 139 -0.06 -6.91 -16.22
C PRO A 139 0.79 -8.10 -15.78
N ARG A 140 0.14 -9.22 -15.45
CA ARG A 140 0.81 -10.47 -15.12
C ARG A 140 1.42 -11.10 -16.38
N VAL A 141 2.66 -11.56 -16.27
CA VAL A 141 3.38 -12.33 -17.30
C VAL A 141 4.04 -13.52 -16.59
N PRO A 142 3.32 -14.63 -16.39
CA PRO A 142 3.82 -15.77 -15.62
C PRO A 142 5.13 -16.33 -16.19
N GLY A 143 6.14 -16.51 -15.34
CA GLY A 143 7.46 -16.99 -15.77
C GLY A 143 8.21 -16.07 -16.73
N GLY A 144 7.70 -14.86 -16.99
CA GLY A 144 8.21 -13.98 -18.03
C GLY A 144 7.90 -14.44 -19.47
N GLU A 145 6.99 -15.41 -19.64
CA GLU A 145 6.60 -15.92 -20.95
C GLU A 145 5.41 -15.12 -21.51
N ILE A 146 5.60 -14.52 -22.70
CA ILE A 146 4.60 -13.67 -23.35
C ILE A 146 4.54 -13.95 -24.85
N THR A 147 3.32 -14.03 -25.40
CA THR A 147 3.12 -14.18 -26.85
C THR A 147 3.33 -12.86 -27.59
N PRO A 148 3.72 -12.89 -28.89
CA PRO A 148 3.84 -11.68 -29.70
C PRO A 148 2.57 -10.82 -29.72
N GLU A 149 1.39 -11.44 -29.78
CA GLU A 149 0.09 -10.75 -29.83
C GLU A 149 -0.16 -9.96 -28.54
N LYS A 150 0.12 -10.58 -27.38
CA LYS A 150 -0.01 -9.92 -26.08
C LYS A 150 1.01 -8.79 -25.94
N LEU A 151 2.23 -8.96 -26.47
CA LEU A 151 3.24 -7.91 -26.49
C LEU A 151 2.80 -6.70 -27.34
N ILE A 152 2.17 -6.93 -28.50
CA ILE A 152 1.59 -5.87 -29.33
C ILE A 152 0.50 -5.12 -28.59
N VAL A 153 -0.39 -5.82 -27.89
CA VAL A 153 -1.45 -5.19 -27.07
C VAL A 153 -0.86 -4.24 -26.02
N LEU A 154 0.20 -4.67 -25.30
CA LEU A 154 0.85 -3.79 -24.33
C LEU A 154 1.38 -2.50 -24.97
N GLY A 155 1.96 -2.60 -26.17
CA GLY A 155 2.43 -1.45 -26.93
C GLY A 155 1.29 -0.53 -27.39
N GLN A 156 0.17 -1.10 -27.84
CA GLN A 156 -1.02 -0.35 -28.27
C GLN A 156 -1.66 0.41 -27.10
N VAL A 157 -1.85 -0.25 -25.95
CA VAL A 157 -2.37 0.37 -24.73
C VAL A 157 -1.43 1.47 -24.26
N ALA A 158 -0.12 1.20 -24.19
CA ALA A 158 0.86 2.22 -23.80
C ALA A 158 0.80 3.46 -24.69
N LYS A 159 0.73 3.28 -26.01
CA LYS A 159 0.62 4.38 -26.98
C LYS A 159 -0.68 5.16 -26.81
N LYS A 160 -1.83 4.47 -26.67
CA LYS A 160 -3.16 5.08 -26.54
C LYS A 160 -3.27 6.01 -25.33
N TYR A 161 -2.74 5.58 -24.19
CA TYR A 161 -2.81 6.34 -22.93
C TYR A 161 -1.55 7.16 -22.63
N GLY A 162 -0.56 7.19 -23.54
CA GLY A 162 0.68 7.94 -23.36
C GLY A 162 1.55 7.47 -22.18
N LEU A 163 1.55 6.17 -21.91
CA LEU A 163 2.19 5.58 -20.73
C LEU A 163 3.70 5.37 -20.95
N TYR A 164 4.50 5.75 -19.96
CA TYR A 164 5.92 5.41 -19.92
C TYR A 164 6.09 3.90 -19.73
N THR A 165 6.93 3.26 -20.54
CA THR A 165 7.12 1.81 -20.58
C THR A 165 8.52 1.40 -20.12
N LYS A 166 8.58 0.37 -19.28
CA LYS A 166 9.86 -0.14 -18.76
C LYS A 166 9.83 -1.64 -18.51
N ILE A 167 10.83 -2.34 -19.05
CA ILE A 167 11.10 -3.73 -18.71
C ILE A 167 11.66 -3.81 -17.29
N THR A 168 11.12 -4.71 -16.48
CA THR A 168 11.49 -4.90 -15.07
C THR A 168 12.39 -6.12 -14.87
N GLY A 169 13.13 -6.13 -13.75
CA GLY A 169 13.91 -7.30 -13.34
C GLY A 169 13.07 -8.54 -12.97
N GLY A 170 11.73 -8.41 -12.92
CA GLY A 170 10.80 -9.53 -12.72
C GLY A 170 10.24 -10.10 -14.03
N GLN A 171 10.86 -9.79 -15.18
CA GLN A 171 10.45 -10.25 -16.52
C GLN A 171 9.03 -9.80 -16.92
N ARG A 172 8.71 -8.53 -16.63
CA ARG A 172 7.43 -7.90 -16.99
C ARG A 172 7.65 -6.52 -17.58
N ILE A 173 6.61 -5.97 -18.21
CA ILE A 173 6.56 -4.59 -18.67
C ILE A 173 5.68 -3.79 -17.70
N ASP A 174 6.27 -2.76 -17.09
CA ASP A 174 5.54 -1.78 -16.29
C ASP A 174 5.13 -0.59 -17.18
N LEU A 175 3.88 -0.16 -17.05
CA LEU A 175 3.31 1.01 -17.72
C LEU A 175 3.03 2.08 -16.67
N PHE A 176 3.59 3.28 -16.80
CA PHE A 176 3.51 4.36 -15.81
C PHE A 176 2.82 5.60 -16.38
N GLY A 177 2.21 6.38 -15.48
CA GLY A 177 1.63 7.68 -15.81
C GLY A 177 0.13 7.67 -16.03
N ALA A 178 -0.54 6.56 -15.72
CA ALA A 178 -1.99 6.48 -15.78
C ALA A 178 -2.62 7.38 -14.71
N GLU A 179 -3.67 8.11 -15.07
CA GLU A 179 -4.51 8.83 -14.14
C GLU A 179 -5.53 7.88 -13.49
N LEU A 180 -6.01 8.21 -12.28
CA LEU A 180 -6.99 7.39 -11.56
C LEU A 180 -8.22 6.98 -12.43
N PRO A 181 -8.91 7.91 -13.13
CA PRO A 181 -10.09 7.56 -13.93
C PRO A 181 -9.77 6.78 -15.20
N GLN A 182 -8.52 6.68 -15.62
CA GLN A 182 -8.12 5.88 -16.78
C GLN A 182 -7.94 4.40 -16.43
N LEU A 183 -7.74 4.07 -15.15
CA LEU A 183 -7.38 2.70 -14.76
C LEU A 183 -8.43 1.65 -15.19
N PRO A 184 -9.75 1.83 -14.99
CA PRO A 184 -10.73 0.85 -15.46
C PRO A 184 -10.70 0.64 -16.97
N ASP A 185 -10.54 1.72 -17.75
CA ASP A 185 -10.53 1.68 -19.22
C ASP A 185 -9.28 0.96 -19.74
N ILE A 186 -8.11 1.22 -19.14
CA ILE A 186 -6.85 0.53 -19.44
C ILE A 186 -6.98 -0.98 -19.14
N TRP A 187 -7.52 -1.33 -17.97
CA TRP A 187 -7.66 -2.73 -17.57
C TRP A 187 -8.73 -3.47 -18.35
N GLU A 188 -9.76 -2.79 -18.85
CA GLU A 188 -10.75 -3.39 -19.74
C GLU A 188 -10.11 -3.92 -21.03
N GLU A 189 -9.24 -3.14 -21.68
CA GLU A 189 -8.48 -3.58 -22.85
C GLU A 189 -7.51 -4.73 -22.54
N LEU A 190 -6.81 -4.65 -21.40
CA LEU A 190 -5.86 -5.68 -20.98
C LEU A 190 -6.56 -7.00 -20.63
N VAL A 191 -7.69 -6.95 -19.92
CA VAL A 191 -8.51 -8.11 -19.57
C VAL A 191 -9.10 -8.74 -20.83
N ALA A 192 -9.56 -7.93 -21.79
CA ALA A 192 -10.04 -8.43 -23.09
C ALA A 192 -8.95 -9.19 -23.86
N ALA A 193 -7.68 -8.79 -23.72
CA ALA A 193 -6.52 -9.50 -24.27
C ALA A 193 -6.03 -10.68 -23.41
N GLY A 194 -6.74 -11.03 -22.33
CA GLY A 194 -6.40 -12.16 -21.46
C GLY A 194 -5.25 -11.89 -20.49
N PHE A 195 -5.02 -10.63 -20.10
CA PHE A 195 -4.14 -10.30 -18.98
C PHE A 195 -4.89 -10.31 -17.64
N GLU A 196 -4.16 -10.65 -16.59
CA GLU A 196 -4.59 -10.50 -15.20
C GLU A 196 -3.75 -9.43 -14.48
N SER A 197 -4.21 -9.02 -13.29
CA SER A 197 -3.43 -8.18 -12.38
C SER A 197 -2.09 -8.84 -12.05
N GLY A 198 -0.98 -8.14 -12.27
CA GLY A 198 0.34 -8.54 -11.78
C GLY A 198 0.55 -8.26 -10.29
N HIS A 199 -0.44 -7.69 -9.61
CA HIS A 199 -0.43 -7.38 -8.17
C HIS A 199 0.83 -6.62 -7.72
N ALA A 200 1.42 -5.83 -8.62
CA ALA A 200 2.65 -5.09 -8.34
C ALA A 200 2.46 -4.04 -7.23
N TYR A 201 1.21 -3.67 -6.95
CA TYR A 201 0.80 -2.69 -5.94
C TYR A 201 0.68 -3.27 -4.54
N GLY A 202 0.17 -4.49 -4.42
CA GLY A 202 -0.12 -5.10 -3.13
C GLY A 202 1.11 -5.58 -2.36
N LYS A 203 0.89 -5.85 -1.08
CA LYS A 203 1.71 -6.76 -0.28
C LYS A 203 1.27 -8.19 -0.56
N ALA A 204 1.58 -8.61 -1.79
CA ALA A 204 1.13 -9.87 -2.36
C ALA A 204 2.28 -10.64 -3.02
N MET A 205 1.99 -11.84 -3.50
CA MET A 205 2.85 -12.52 -4.46
C MET A 205 2.94 -11.73 -5.77
N ARG A 206 4.14 -11.28 -6.14
CA ARG A 206 4.35 -10.39 -7.28
C ARG A 206 4.76 -11.12 -8.56
N THR A 207 5.89 -11.80 -8.55
CA THR A 207 6.49 -12.41 -9.76
C THR A 207 7.21 -13.69 -9.41
N VAL A 208 7.14 -14.67 -10.31
CA VAL A 208 8.07 -15.80 -10.34
C VAL A 208 8.97 -15.62 -11.56
N LYS A 209 10.24 -15.27 -11.33
CA LYS A 209 11.23 -15.15 -12.41
C LYS A 209 11.68 -16.55 -12.83
N SER A 210 11.85 -16.80 -14.12
CA SER A 210 12.46 -18.05 -14.61
C SER A 210 13.59 -17.82 -15.59
N CYS A 211 14.51 -18.77 -15.69
CA CYS A 211 15.33 -18.88 -16.89
C CYS A 211 14.60 -19.73 -17.93
N VAL A 212 15.12 -19.78 -19.16
CA VAL A 212 14.50 -20.52 -20.27
C VAL A 212 14.56 -22.06 -20.11
N GLY A 213 15.18 -22.57 -19.04
CA GLY A 213 15.15 -23.99 -18.66
C GLY A 213 15.72 -24.94 -19.71
N SER A 214 15.40 -26.23 -19.57
CA SER A 214 15.72 -27.29 -20.54
C SER A 214 14.99 -27.12 -21.89
N THR A 215 13.98 -26.25 -21.95
CA THR A 215 13.23 -25.94 -23.17
C THR A 215 14.12 -25.29 -24.23
N TRP A 216 15.11 -24.49 -23.82
CA TRP A 216 15.99 -23.77 -24.75
C TRP A 216 17.47 -23.79 -24.37
N CYS A 217 17.79 -23.76 -23.07
CA CYS A 217 19.18 -23.66 -22.63
C CYS A 217 19.87 -25.02 -22.71
N ARG A 218 21.02 -25.09 -23.39
CA ARG A 218 21.87 -26.30 -23.43
C ARG A 218 22.37 -26.79 -22.07
N PHE A 219 22.25 -25.98 -21.02
CA PHE A 219 22.61 -26.32 -19.64
C PHE A 219 21.38 -26.51 -18.74
N GLY A 220 20.17 -26.39 -19.29
CA GLY A 220 18.94 -26.60 -18.54
C GLY A 220 18.81 -28.07 -18.17
N VAL A 221 18.67 -28.34 -16.87
CA VAL A 221 18.49 -29.69 -16.33
C VAL A 221 17.01 -30.06 -16.30
N ARG A 222 16.13 -29.10 -16.00
CA ARG A 222 14.68 -29.28 -15.93
C ARG A 222 13.93 -28.09 -16.53
N ASP A 223 12.63 -28.28 -16.78
CA ASP A 223 11.74 -27.23 -17.26
C ASP A 223 11.42 -26.23 -16.14
N SER A 224 12.22 -25.16 -16.07
CA SER A 224 11.97 -24.08 -15.13
C SER A 224 10.85 -23.13 -15.53
N VAL A 225 10.51 -23.04 -16.83
CA VAL A 225 9.48 -22.11 -17.31
C VAL A 225 8.11 -22.66 -16.93
N GLY A 226 7.81 -23.91 -17.30
CA GLY A 226 6.56 -24.56 -16.94
C GLY A 226 6.35 -24.62 -15.43
N PHE A 227 7.40 -24.92 -14.66
CA PHE A 227 7.28 -24.92 -13.21
C PHE A 227 7.10 -23.52 -12.61
N ALA A 228 7.81 -22.50 -13.12
CA ALA A 228 7.59 -21.11 -12.70
C ALA A 228 6.17 -20.61 -12.97
N ILE A 229 5.60 -20.94 -14.13
CA ILE A 229 4.21 -20.61 -14.47
C ILE A 229 3.27 -21.27 -13.48
N ARG A 230 3.46 -22.56 -13.17
CA ARG A 230 2.63 -23.28 -12.19
C ARG A 230 2.71 -22.66 -10.79
N VAL A 231 3.93 -22.32 -10.33
CA VAL A 231 4.16 -21.63 -9.05
C VAL A 231 3.49 -20.26 -9.04
N GLU A 232 3.64 -19.47 -10.11
CA GLU A 232 3.07 -18.12 -10.17
C GLU A 232 1.54 -18.17 -10.17
N LEU A 233 0.97 -19.08 -10.97
CA LEU A 233 -0.47 -19.26 -11.02
C LEU A 233 -1.01 -19.81 -9.70
N ARG A 234 -0.33 -20.74 -9.03
CA ARG A 234 -0.80 -21.21 -7.71
C ARG A 234 -0.88 -20.06 -6.70
N TYR A 235 0.16 -19.24 -6.59
CA TYR A 235 0.25 -18.24 -5.53
C TYR A 235 -0.24 -16.84 -5.90
N ARG A 236 -0.83 -16.65 -7.09
CA ARG A 236 -1.33 -15.35 -7.53
C ARG A 236 -2.42 -14.82 -6.58
N GLY A 237 -2.36 -13.53 -6.28
CA GLY A 237 -3.34 -12.85 -5.42
C GLY A 237 -3.14 -13.00 -3.91
N ILE A 238 -2.36 -13.97 -3.44
CA ILE A 238 -2.12 -14.17 -2.00
C ILE A 238 -1.55 -12.91 -1.36
N ARG A 239 -2.28 -12.37 -0.39
CA ARG A 239 -1.81 -11.28 0.49
C ARG A 239 -1.01 -11.82 1.65
N ALA A 240 0.02 -11.07 2.01
CA ALA A 240 0.97 -11.43 3.05
C ALA A 240 1.46 -10.18 3.79
N PRO A 241 2.13 -10.34 4.96
CA PRO A 241 2.65 -9.22 5.74
C PRO A 241 3.52 -8.26 4.93
N HIS A 242 4.23 -8.77 3.92
CA HIS A 242 4.91 -7.97 2.92
C HIS A 242 4.85 -8.62 1.53
N LYS A 243 5.27 -7.90 0.48
CA LYS A 243 5.43 -8.43 -0.89
C LYS A 243 6.36 -9.64 -0.92
N ILE A 244 5.99 -10.63 -1.74
CA ILE A 244 6.75 -11.86 -1.98
C ILE A 244 7.20 -11.89 -3.44
N LYS A 245 8.46 -12.28 -3.68
CA LYS A 245 9.02 -12.57 -4.98
C LYS A 245 9.59 -13.98 -4.96
N ALA A 246 9.50 -14.69 -6.07
CA ALA A 246 10.10 -16.01 -6.22
C ALA A 246 10.86 -16.14 -7.54
N ALA A 247 11.60 -17.23 -7.67
CA ALA A 247 12.16 -17.62 -8.96
C ALA A 247 12.39 -19.13 -9.07
N VAL A 248 12.41 -19.63 -10.30
CA VAL A 248 12.72 -21.03 -10.63
C VAL A 248 13.87 -21.04 -11.63
N SER A 249 14.99 -21.66 -11.26
CA SER A 249 16.17 -21.82 -12.10
C SER A 249 16.29 -23.26 -12.57
N GLY A 250 16.39 -23.46 -13.88
CA GLY A 250 16.52 -24.79 -14.48
C GLY A 250 17.88 -25.47 -14.30
N CYS A 251 18.84 -24.83 -13.63
CA CYS A 251 20.12 -25.42 -13.22
C CYS A 251 20.86 -24.54 -12.20
N ILE A 252 21.99 -25.03 -11.68
CA ILE A 252 22.84 -24.35 -10.68
C ILE A 252 23.48 -23.03 -11.17
N ARG A 253 23.44 -22.74 -12.48
CA ARG A 253 23.91 -21.45 -13.02
C ARG A 253 23.00 -20.27 -12.66
N GLU A 254 21.79 -20.57 -12.19
CA GLU A 254 21.02 -19.62 -11.38
C GLU A 254 20.60 -18.33 -12.11
N CYS A 255 20.41 -18.36 -13.44
CA CYS A 255 20.07 -17.16 -14.21
C CYS A 255 18.74 -16.47 -13.78
N ALA A 256 17.90 -17.15 -12.99
CA ALA A 256 16.66 -16.58 -12.44
C ALA A 256 16.86 -15.85 -11.09
N GLU A 257 18.05 -15.88 -10.50
CA GLU A 257 18.36 -15.25 -9.19
C GLU A 257 17.45 -15.73 -8.04
N ALA A 258 17.00 -16.99 -8.09
CA ALA A 258 16.30 -17.73 -7.04
C ALA A 258 16.83 -17.55 -5.61
N GLN A 259 18.15 -17.54 -5.39
CA GLN A 259 18.73 -17.35 -4.05
C GLN A 259 18.58 -15.92 -3.54
N SER A 260 18.19 -14.95 -4.38
CA SER A 260 17.91 -13.56 -3.96
C SER A 260 16.43 -13.29 -3.67
N LYS A 261 15.56 -14.30 -3.79
CA LYS A 261 14.11 -14.16 -3.69
C LYS A 261 13.58 -14.65 -2.35
N ASP A 262 12.35 -14.28 -2.02
CA ASP A 262 11.72 -14.68 -0.76
C ASP A 262 11.57 -16.22 -0.68
N PHE A 263 11.39 -16.89 -1.83
CA PHE A 263 11.70 -18.31 -2.02
C PHE A 263 12.20 -18.59 -3.45
N GLY A 264 12.99 -19.65 -3.63
CA GLY A 264 13.58 -19.99 -4.91
C GLY A 264 13.75 -21.48 -5.09
N LEU A 265 13.57 -21.96 -6.32
CA LEU A 265 13.73 -23.37 -6.70
C LEU A 265 14.86 -23.49 -7.71
N ILE A 266 15.80 -24.40 -7.46
CA ILE A 266 16.94 -24.65 -8.36
C ILE A 266 16.98 -26.12 -8.72
N ALA A 267 16.93 -26.42 -10.01
CA ALA A 267 16.94 -27.80 -10.49
C ALA A 267 18.26 -28.49 -10.17
N THR A 268 18.15 -29.75 -9.75
CA THR A 268 19.22 -30.72 -9.64
C THR A 268 18.92 -31.92 -10.55
N GLU A 269 19.89 -32.82 -10.70
CA GLU A 269 19.66 -34.08 -11.42
C GLU A 269 18.54 -34.91 -10.78
N LYS A 270 18.41 -34.86 -9.44
CA LYS A 270 17.44 -35.65 -8.67
C LYS A 270 16.09 -34.96 -8.48
N GLY A 271 16.03 -33.63 -8.54
CA GLY A 271 14.79 -32.88 -8.31
C GLY A 271 15.02 -31.39 -8.24
N TRP A 272 14.57 -30.76 -7.15
CA TRP A 272 14.64 -29.33 -6.90
C TRP A 272 15.16 -29.04 -5.50
N ASN A 273 16.13 -28.14 -5.39
CA ASN A 273 16.52 -27.53 -4.12
C ASN A 273 15.62 -26.33 -3.86
N LEU A 274 15.00 -26.29 -2.67
CA LEU A 274 14.17 -25.19 -2.20
C LEU A 274 14.97 -24.30 -1.26
N TYR A 275 15.10 -23.03 -1.65
CA TYR A 275 15.72 -21.97 -0.86
C TYR A 275 14.66 -20.98 -0.37
N VAL A 276 14.81 -20.44 0.84
CA VAL A 276 13.84 -19.52 1.45
C VAL A 276 14.49 -18.31 2.11
N CYS A 277 13.72 -17.23 2.27
CA CYS A 277 14.08 -16.03 3.02
C CYS A 277 15.22 -15.18 2.42
N GLY A 278 15.43 -15.22 1.10
CA GLY A 278 16.33 -14.30 0.41
C GLY A 278 15.75 -12.89 0.23
N ASN A 279 16.60 -11.92 -0.13
CA ASN A 279 16.18 -10.54 -0.37
C ASN A 279 17.07 -9.81 -1.38
N GLY A 280 16.53 -9.38 -2.52
CA GLY A 280 17.18 -8.45 -3.46
C GLY A 280 16.89 -6.97 -3.17
N GLY A 281 16.81 -6.57 -1.90
CA GLY A 281 16.42 -5.21 -1.46
C GLY A 281 17.59 -4.34 -0.99
N ALA A 282 17.30 -3.31 -0.19
CA ALA A 282 18.30 -2.37 0.35
C ALA A 282 19.41 -3.04 1.19
N LYS A 283 19.10 -4.18 1.81
CA LYS A 283 20.07 -5.09 2.42
C LYS A 283 19.99 -6.44 1.71
N PRO A 284 20.79 -6.67 0.67
CA PRO A 284 20.79 -7.94 -0.04
C PRO A 284 21.11 -9.11 0.90
N ARG A 285 20.41 -10.23 0.75
CA ARG A 285 20.60 -11.46 1.53
C ARG A 285 20.35 -12.67 0.64
N HIS A 286 21.25 -13.65 0.67
CA HIS A 286 20.99 -14.95 0.05
C HIS A 286 20.00 -15.74 0.89
N ALA A 287 19.13 -16.48 0.21
CA ALA A 287 18.20 -17.42 0.78
C ALA A 287 18.94 -18.64 1.34
N ASP A 288 18.39 -19.24 2.39
CA ASP A 288 18.94 -20.45 3.01
C ASP A 288 18.31 -21.69 2.37
N LEU A 289 19.10 -22.76 2.27
CA LEU A 289 18.62 -24.05 1.79
C LEU A 289 17.67 -24.68 2.84
N LEU A 290 16.41 -24.86 2.46
CA LEU A 290 15.41 -25.49 3.31
C LEU A 290 15.43 -27.02 3.14
N ALA A 291 15.40 -27.49 1.90
CA ALA A 291 15.43 -28.90 1.54
C ALA A 291 15.97 -29.11 0.11
N SER A 292 16.53 -30.29 -0.15
CA SER A 292 17.20 -30.64 -1.41
C SER A 292 16.49 -31.77 -2.15
N ASP A 293 16.74 -31.85 -3.45
CA ASP A 293 16.34 -32.98 -4.32
C ASP A 293 14.85 -33.35 -4.26
N LEU A 294 13.98 -32.35 -4.13
CA LEU A 294 12.53 -32.52 -4.04
C LEU A 294 11.91 -32.79 -5.41
N ASP A 295 10.88 -33.62 -5.47
CA ASP A 295 9.92 -33.58 -6.58
C ASP A 295 9.08 -32.30 -6.54
N GLU A 296 8.39 -31.98 -7.63
CA GLU A 296 7.60 -30.74 -7.74
C GLU A 296 6.44 -30.66 -6.75
N GLU A 297 5.79 -31.78 -6.43
CA GLU A 297 4.64 -31.81 -5.52
C GLU A 297 5.09 -31.55 -4.08
N THR A 298 6.15 -32.22 -3.64
CA THR A 298 6.78 -32.01 -2.33
C THR A 298 7.31 -30.58 -2.21
N ALA A 299 7.95 -30.05 -3.26
CA ALA A 299 8.40 -28.66 -3.28
C ALA A 299 7.24 -27.67 -3.09
N ILE A 300 6.11 -27.88 -3.78
CA ILE A 300 4.92 -27.05 -3.61
C ILE A 300 4.37 -27.14 -2.19
N ARG A 301 4.25 -28.35 -1.62
CA ARG A 301 3.77 -28.52 -0.23
C ARG A 301 4.65 -27.77 0.78
N TYR A 302 5.97 -27.82 0.62
CA TYR A 302 6.86 -27.09 1.52
C TYR A 302 6.77 -25.58 1.33
N VAL A 303 6.55 -25.09 0.11
CA VAL A 303 6.27 -23.67 -0.12
C VAL A 303 4.94 -23.26 0.49
N ASP A 304 3.87 -24.06 0.35
CA ASP A 304 2.56 -23.81 0.98
C ASP A 304 2.72 -23.60 2.50
N ARG A 305 3.40 -24.55 3.17
CA ARG A 305 3.68 -24.51 4.61
C ARG A 305 4.52 -23.31 5.00
N PHE A 306 5.61 -23.04 4.27
CA PHE A 306 6.49 -21.90 4.52
C PHE A 306 5.73 -20.57 4.43
N LEU A 307 4.99 -20.36 3.35
CA LEU A 307 4.24 -19.12 3.13
C LEU A 307 3.17 -18.93 4.21
N MET A 308 2.41 -19.97 4.55
CA MET A 308 1.38 -19.87 5.57
C MET A 308 1.95 -19.63 6.97
N TYR A 309 3.05 -20.32 7.32
CA TYR A 309 3.72 -20.10 8.60
C TYR A 309 4.29 -18.67 8.71
N TYR A 310 4.89 -18.16 7.64
CA TYR A 310 5.31 -16.75 7.56
C TYR A 310 4.13 -15.78 7.70
N ILE A 311 3.02 -16.01 6.99
CA ILE A 311 1.82 -15.16 7.05
C ILE A 311 1.24 -15.11 8.48
N HIS A 312 1.26 -16.22 9.20
CA HIS A 312 0.74 -16.33 10.57
C HIS A 312 1.66 -15.65 11.59
N THR A 313 2.96 -15.74 11.39
CA THR A 313 3.95 -15.39 12.43
C THR A 313 4.76 -14.13 12.14
N ALA A 314 4.70 -13.52 10.97
CA ALA A 314 5.44 -12.28 10.75
C ALA A 314 4.70 -11.03 11.25
N ASP A 315 5.47 -10.05 11.71
CA ASP A 315 4.99 -8.72 12.05
C ASP A 315 4.55 -7.93 10.80
N PRO A 316 3.73 -6.87 10.95
CA PRO A 316 3.32 -6.04 9.83
C PRO A 316 4.52 -5.54 9.02
N LEU A 317 4.41 -5.54 7.68
CA LEU A 317 5.42 -5.01 6.76
C LEU A 317 6.81 -5.66 6.88
N THR A 318 6.90 -6.89 7.41
CA THR A 318 8.17 -7.60 7.60
C THR A 318 8.48 -8.52 6.42
N ARG A 319 9.68 -8.40 5.82
CA ARG A 319 10.16 -9.33 4.77
C ARG A 319 10.48 -10.70 5.37
N THR A 320 10.38 -11.76 4.56
CA THR A 320 10.72 -13.13 4.99
C THR A 320 12.15 -13.24 5.54
N SER A 321 13.10 -12.52 4.94
CA SER A 321 14.49 -12.45 5.43
C SER A 321 14.61 -11.92 6.87
N VAL A 322 13.93 -10.80 7.15
CA VAL A 322 13.96 -10.15 8.48
C VAL A 322 13.16 -10.97 9.49
N TRP A 323 12.06 -11.58 9.05
CA TRP A 323 11.28 -12.50 9.87
C TRP A 323 12.13 -13.70 10.29
N LEU A 324 12.89 -14.31 9.38
CA LEU A 324 13.77 -15.43 9.70
C LEU A 324 14.88 -15.03 10.69
N GLU A 325 15.48 -13.85 10.53
CA GLU A 325 16.47 -13.31 11.47
C GLU A 325 15.91 -13.13 12.90
N LYS A 326 14.61 -12.85 13.02
CA LYS A 326 13.92 -12.70 14.32
C LYS A 326 13.31 -14.02 14.82
N LEU A 327 13.25 -15.06 14.00
CA LEU A 327 12.68 -16.35 14.35
C LEU A 327 13.67 -17.10 15.25
N GLU A 328 13.25 -17.43 16.46
CA GLU A 328 14.06 -18.24 17.38
C GLU A 328 14.40 -19.60 16.76
N GLY A 329 15.68 -19.99 16.80
CA GLY A 329 16.20 -21.17 16.10
C GLY A 329 16.39 -21.01 14.58
N GLY A 330 16.00 -19.87 14.01
CA GLY A 330 16.28 -19.51 12.61
C GLY A 330 15.82 -20.55 11.59
N ILE A 331 16.71 -20.87 10.64
CA ILE A 331 16.41 -21.82 9.56
C ILE A 331 16.19 -23.25 10.06
N GLU A 332 16.86 -23.66 11.14
CA GLU A 332 16.69 -25.01 11.71
C GLU A 332 15.29 -25.19 12.28
N HIS A 333 14.81 -24.21 13.06
CA HIS A 333 13.42 -24.22 13.55
C HIS A 333 12.42 -24.19 12.39
N LEU A 334 12.67 -23.37 11.37
CA LEU A 334 11.80 -23.34 10.20
C LEU A 334 11.74 -24.70 9.48
N ARG A 335 12.87 -25.40 9.37
CA ARG A 335 12.94 -26.74 8.78
C ARG A 335 12.16 -27.75 9.62
N ASP A 336 12.30 -27.72 10.95
CA ASP A 336 11.54 -28.56 11.87
C ASP A 336 10.03 -28.39 11.70
N VAL A 337 9.55 -27.15 11.54
CA VAL A 337 8.13 -26.86 11.35
C VAL A 337 7.65 -27.26 9.95
N VAL A 338 8.38 -26.89 8.90
CA VAL A 338 7.92 -27.04 7.51
C VAL A 338 8.14 -28.44 6.97
N VAL A 339 9.29 -29.05 7.25
CA VAL A 339 9.70 -30.34 6.69
C VAL A 339 9.34 -31.48 7.64
N HIS A 340 9.70 -31.35 8.92
CA HIS A 340 9.52 -32.41 9.92
C HIS A 340 8.17 -32.37 10.64
N ASP A 341 7.32 -31.39 10.32
CA ASP A 341 6.00 -31.17 10.94
C ASP A 341 6.04 -31.26 12.47
N ARG A 342 7.07 -30.69 13.08
CA ARG A 342 7.32 -30.80 14.53
C ARG A 342 6.14 -30.30 15.38
N LEU A 343 5.35 -29.39 14.84
CA LEU A 343 4.17 -28.82 15.51
C LEU A 343 2.86 -29.56 15.18
N GLY A 344 2.86 -30.49 14.23
CA GLY A 344 1.66 -31.21 13.78
C GLY A 344 0.62 -30.32 13.06
N ILE A 345 1.07 -29.25 12.40
CA ILE A 345 0.20 -28.24 11.75
C ILE A 345 0.32 -28.23 10.23
N ALA A 346 1.19 -29.04 9.63
CA ALA A 346 1.44 -29.02 8.19
C ALA A 346 0.15 -29.17 7.36
N ALA A 347 -0.72 -30.12 7.73
CA ALA A 347 -1.98 -30.34 7.04
C ALA A 347 -2.95 -29.15 7.15
N ASP A 348 -2.95 -28.43 8.28
CA ASP A 348 -3.75 -27.21 8.45
C ASP A 348 -3.24 -26.07 7.57
N LEU A 349 -1.92 -25.90 7.49
CA LEU A 349 -1.28 -24.89 6.64
C LEU A 349 -1.57 -25.18 5.15
N GLU A 350 -1.44 -26.43 4.72
CA GLU A 350 -1.76 -26.87 3.35
C GLU A 350 -3.24 -26.64 3.01
N ARG A 351 -4.18 -27.03 3.88
CA ARG A 351 -5.62 -26.75 3.68
C ARG A 351 -5.92 -25.27 3.58
N GLN A 352 -5.30 -24.45 4.44
CA GLN A 352 -5.51 -23.01 4.41
C GLN A 352 -4.98 -22.39 3.11
N MET A 353 -3.78 -22.79 2.68
CA MET A 353 -3.22 -22.35 1.40
C MET A 353 -4.13 -22.75 0.24
N GLN A 354 -4.58 -24.01 0.21
CA GLN A 354 -5.45 -24.51 -0.83
C GLN A 354 -6.75 -23.70 -0.95
N ARG A 355 -7.35 -23.29 0.17
CA ARG A 355 -8.50 -22.37 0.17
C ARG A 355 -8.17 -21.02 -0.50
N LEU A 356 -6.99 -20.45 -0.25
CA LEU A 356 -6.58 -19.19 -0.90
C LEU A 356 -6.41 -19.37 -2.41
N VAL A 357 -5.85 -20.50 -2.83
CA VAL A 357 -5.67 -20.84 -4.26
C VAL A 357 -7.02 -20.99 -4.96
N GLU A 358 -7.97 -21.71 -4.35
CA GLU A 358 -9.28 -22.01 -4.93
C GLU A 358 -10.21 -20.78 -4.99
N THR A 359 -9.99 -19.80 -4.11
CA THR A 359 -10.82 -18.59 -4.03
C THR A 359 -10.26 -17.41 -4.81
N TYR A 360 -9.15 -17.59 -5.54
CA TYR A 360 -8.54 -16.51 -6.30
C TYR A 360 -9.47 -15.93 -7.36
N GLN A 361 -9.52 -14.60 -7.41
CA GLN A 361 -10.19 -13.82 -8.45
C GLN A 361 -9.31 -12.63 -8.83
N CYS A 362 -9.27 -12.28 -10.11
CA CYS A 362 -8.54 -11.11 -10.57
C CYS A 362 -9.32 -9.83 -10.22
N GLU A 363 -8.77 -8.97 -9.35
CA GLU A 363 -9.52 -7.83 -8.83
C GLU A 363 -9.92 -6.83 -9.93
N TRP A 364 -9.05 -6.65 -10.95
CA TRP A 364 -9.36 -5.81 -12.10
C TRP A 364 -10.46 -6.36 -13.00
N THR A 365 -10.59 -7.69 -13.12
CA THR A 365 -11.70 -8.29 -13.87
C THR A 365 -13.02 -7.99 -13.17
N GLU A 366 -13.05 -8.04 -11.83
CA GLU A 366 -14.23 -7.68 -11.07
C GLU A 366 -14.59 -6.19 -11.19
N VAL A 367 -13.60 -5.29 -11.18
CA VAL A 367 -13.84 -3.85 -11.37
C VAL A 367 -14.40 -3.57 -12.75
N VAL A 368 -13.78 -4.11 -13.80
CA VAL A 368 -14.18 -3.85 -15.19
C VAL A 368 -15.63 -4.30 -15.44
N ARG A 369 -16.03 -5.44 -14.87
CA ARG A 369 -17.36 -6.04 -15.03
C ARG A 369 -18.44 -5.43 -14.11
N ASN A 370 -18.07 -4.57 -13.17
CA ASN A 370 -18.99 -4.01 -12.18
C ASN A 370 -19.07 -2.47 -12.30
N PRO A 371 -20.16 -1.92 -12.88
CA PRO A 371 -20.33 -0.47 -13.04
C PRO A 371 -20.26 0.32 -11.72
N GLU A 372 -20.72 -0.24 -10.60
CA GLU A 372 -20.66 0.41 -9.29
C GLU A 372 -19.21 0.54 -8.80
N ARG A 373 -18.39 -0.50 -8.98
CA ARG A 373 -16.96 -0.44 -8.64
C ARG A 373 -16.19 0.52 -9.53
N ARG A 374 -16.55 0.68 -10.81
CA ARG A 374 -15.95 1.69 -11.70
C ARG A 374 -16.14 3.13 -11.18
N LYS A 375 -17.24 3.43 -10.49
CA LYS A 375 -17.51 4.77 -9.95
C LYS A 375 -16.45 5.23 -8.95
N TRP A 376 -15.77 4.30 -8.29
CA TRP A 376 -14.73 4.61 -7.29
C TRP A 376 -13.46 5.21 -7.89
N PHE A 377 -13.29 5.09 -9.22
CA PHE A 377 -12.15 5.62 -9.95
C PHE A 377 -12.42 6.99 -10.58
N ARG A 378 -13.63 7.54 -10.42
CA ARG A 378 -13.95 8.89 -10.90
C ARG A 378 -13.06 9.92 -10.21
N GLN A 379 -12.68 10.95 -10.96
CA GLN A 379 -11.92 12.06 -10.41
C GLN A 379 -12.80 12.95 -9.52
N PHE A 380 -13.98 13.32 -10.01
CA PHE A 380 -14.91 14.19 -9.30
C PHE A 380 -16.31 13.56 -9.23
N VAL A 381 -17.05 13.83 -8.16
CA VAL A 381 -18.42 13.32 -8.01
C VAL A 381 -19.49 14.25 -8.59
N ASN A 382 -19.19 15.54 -8.72
CA ASN A 382 -20.16 16.57 -9.11
C ASN A 382 -20.04 17.04 -10.58
N VAL A 383 -18.97 16.65 -11.28
CA VAL A 383 -18.68 17.04 -12.67
C VAL A 383 -18.12 15.85 -13.45
N GLN A 384 -18.18 15.88 -14.79
CA GLN A 384 -17.63 14.81 -15.66
C GLN A 384 -16.26 15.19 -16.24
N GLU A 385 -15.94 16.47 -16.24
CA GLU A 385 -14.67 17.03 -16.69
C GLU A 385 -13.51 16.45 -15.89
N ARG A 386 -12.36 16.29 -16.54
CA ARG A 386 -11.12 15.83 -15.91
C ARG A 386 -10.13 16.99 -15.85
N GLN A 387 -9.33 17.02 -14.80
CA GLN A 387 -8.20 17.94 -14.67
C GLN A 387 -6.92 17.14 -14.44
N ALA A 388 -5.85 17.38 -15.20
CA ALA A 388 -4.58 16.73 -14.87
C ALA A 388 -4.03 17.27 -13.53
N ASP A 389 -3.61 16.36 -12.66
CA ASP A 389 -3.15 16.67 -11.29
C ASP A 389 -1.65 17.00 -11.21
N ILE A 390 -0.90 16.87 -12.31
CA ILE A 390 0.54 17.15 -12.40
C ILE A 390 0.99 17.46 -13.84
N GLY A 391 2.01 18.29 -13.99
CA GLY A 391 2.69 18.56 -15.26
C GLY A 391 3.59 17.40 -15.69
N LEU A 392 3.67 17.17 -16.99
CA LEU A 392 4.51 16.16 -17.61
C LEU A 392 5.58 16.83 -18.49
N VAL A 393 6.77 16.23 -18.54
CA VAL A 393 7.86 16.61 -19.43
C VAL A 393 8.28 15.41 -20.27
N GLU A 394 8.81 15.67 -21.46
CA GLU A 394 9.35 14.63 -22.32
C GLU A 394 10.84 14.44 -22.03
N GLU A 395 11.25 13.18 -21.83
CA GLU A 395 12.64 12.83 -21.57
C GLU A 395 12.92 11.45 -22.17
N ARG A 396 13.96 11.36 -23.01
CA ARG A 396 14.33 10.12 -23.74
C ARG A 396 13.16 9.52 -24.55
N GLY A 397 12.38 10.39 -25.20
CA GLY A 397 11.24 10.00 -26.05
C GLY A 397 10.03 9.43 -25.29
N GLN A 398 9.95 9.63 -23.98
CA GLN A 398 8.81 9.22 -23.16
C GLN A 398 8.41 10.33 -22.19
N LYS A 399 7.14 10.34 -21.75
CA LYS A 399 6.65 11.32 -20.77
C LYS A 399 6.98 10.88 -19.34
N ARG A 400 7.37 11.82 -18.49
CA ARG A 400 7.47 11.63 -17.04
C ARG A 400 6.92 12.84 -16.28
N PRO A 401 6.53 12.67 -15.00
CA PRO A 401 6.23 13.80 -14.15
C PRO A 401 7.39 14.80 -14.02
N VAL A 402 7.04 16.09 -13.90
CA VAL A 402 7.99 17.15 -13.53
C VAL A 402 8.72 16.85 -12.22
N ASP A 403 9.88 17.47 -12.04
CA ASP A 403 10.65 17.31 -10.82
C ASP A 403 10.06 18.05 -9.62
N TRP A 404 10.30 17.50 -8.42
CA TRP A 404 9.94 18.19 -7.18
C TRP A 404 10.91 19.34 -6.96
N PRO A 405 10.43 20.58 -6.79
CA PRO A 405 11.30 21.68 -6.40
C PRO A 405 11.86 21.44 -4.98
N ALA A 406 13.00 22.07 -4.68
CA ALA A 406 13.67 21.95 -3.38
C ALA A 406 12.73 22.35 -2.23
N ASN A 407 11.97 23.45 -2.40
CA ASN A 407 10.84 23.81 -1.55
C ASN A 407 9.52 23.52 -2.27
N ALA A 408 9.01 22.30 -2.08
CA ALA A 408 7.75 21.85 -2.70
C ALA A 408 6.54 22.00 -1.77
N SER A 409 6.71 22.55 -0.58
CA SER A 409 5.62 22.70 0.37
C SER A 409 4.72 23.87 -0.03
N LEU A 410 3.41 23.74 0.20
CA LEU A 410 2.49 24.88 0.17
C LEU A 410 2.50 25.57 1.54
N PRO A 411 2.44 26.92 1.56
CA PRO A 411 2.26 27.64 2.82
C PRO A 411 0.94 27.23 3.47
N PRO A 412 0.86 27.22 4.81
CA PRO A 412 -0.38 26.95 5.52
C PRO A 412 -1.42 28.06 5.25
N PRO A 413 -2.73 27.79 5.45
CA PRO A 413 -3.79 28.74 5.10
C PRO A 413 -3.67 30.13 5.77
N ASP A 414 -3.06 30.22 6.94
CA ASP A 414 -2.80 31.46 7.69
C ASP A 414 -1.57 32.24 7.18
N GLU A 415 -0.78 31.66 6.29
CA GLU A 415 0.32 32.34 5.60
C GLU A 415 0.04 32.57 4.11
N LEU A 416 -0.97 31.90 3.56
CA LEU A 416 -1.35 32.01 2.15
C LEU A 416 -2.12 33.32 1.91
N ARG A 417 -1.39 34.37 1.53
CA ARG A 417 -1.95 35.69 1.19
C ARG A 417 -2.60 35.74 -0.19
N LEU A 418 -3.67 36.51 -0.27
CA LEU A 418 -4.47 36.72 -1.46
C LEU A 418 -4.43 38.18 -1.89
N SER A 419 -4.94 38.46 -3.08
CA SER A 419 -4.96 39.78 -3.71
C SER A 419 -5.74 40.81 -2.88
N THR A 420 -6.64 40.36 -2.02
CA THR A 420 -7.37 41.19 -1.05
C THR A 420 -6.50 41.67 0.12
N GLY A 421 -5.28 41.15 0.28
CA GLY A 421 -4.38 41.44 1.40
C GLY A 421 -4.58 40.52 2.61
N HIS A 422 -5.74 39.89 2.72
CA HIS A 422 -6.04 38.87 3.73
C HIS A 422 -5.41 37.52 3.37
N THR A 423 -5.26 36.67 4.39
CA THR A 423 -4.88 35.27 4.27
C THR A 423 -6.11 34.41 3.97
N LEU A 424 -5.88 33.21 3.42
CA LEU A 424 -6.94 32.23 3.22
C LEU A 424 -7.68 31.91 4.52
N ALA A 425 -6.97 31.80 5.65
CA ALA A 425 -7.58 31.56 6.95
C ALA A 425 -8.49 32.73 7.41
N GLU A 426 -8.06 33.98 7.25
CA GLU A 426 -8.83 35.16 7.64
C GLU A 426 -10.14 35.28 6.86
N GLU A 427 -10.11 35.00 5.57
CA GLU A 427 -11.29 35.05 4.71
C GLU A 427 -12.21 33.84 4.90
N LEU A 428 -11.64 32.66 5.18
CA LEU A 428 -12.44 31.53 5.64
C LEU A 428 -13.06 31.79 7.02
N ALA A 429 -12.57 32.73 7.81
CA ALA A 429 -13.20 33.14 9.07
C ALA A 429 -14.26 34.24 8.85
N ASN A 430 -13.91 35.30 8.12
CA ASN A 430 -14.63 36.57 8.08
C ASN A 430 -15.31 36.89 6.73
N GLY A 431 -15.03 36.11 5.69
CA GLY A 431 -15.48 36.37 4.32
C GLY A 431 -16.93 36.00 4.06
N ASN A 432 -17.45 36.47 2.92
CA ASN A 432 -18.78 36.16 2.41
C ASN A 432 -18.86 34.68 2.02
N ARG A 433 -19.52 33.84 2.82
CA ARG A 433 -19.65 32.40 2.58
C ARG A 433 -21.11 31.99 2.42
N ARG A 434 -21.34 30.95 1.64
CA ARG A 434 -22.67 30.37 1.42
C ARG A 434 -22.61 28.85 1.46
N TRP A 435 -23.75 28.23 1.79
CA TRP A 435 -23.92 26.79 1.65
C TRP A 435 -24.05 26.44 0.17
N VAL A 436 -23.13 25.63 -0.33
CA VAL A 436 -23.10 25.12 -1.70
C VAL A 436 -23.41 23.63 -1.66
N ARG A 437 -24.40 23.18 -2.44
CA ARG A 437 -24.71 21.75 -2.58
C ARG A 437 -23.64 21.10 -3.43
N VAL A 438 -23.01 20.03 -2.93
CA VAL A 438 -21.87 19.38 -3.60
C VAL A 438 -22.13 17.93 -4.02
N GLY A 439 -23.22 17.32 -3.57
CA GLY A 439 -23.58 15.95 -3.93
C GLY A 439 -24.68 15.38 -3.05
N ARG A 440 -24.96 14.09 -3.20
CA ARG A 440 -25.78 13.28 -2.29
C ARG A 440 -24.89 12.46 -1.38
N VAL A 441 -25.43 11.97 -0.27
CA VAL A 441 -24.68 11.15 0.70
C VAL A 441 -24.07 9.89 0.05
N GLU A 442 -24.77 9.31 -0.93
CA GLU A 442 -24.37 8.08 -1.62
C GLU A 442 -23.20 8.29 -2.59
N ASP A 443 -22.94 9.54 -2.98
CA ASP A 443 -21.80 9.88 -3.84
C ASP A 443 -20.46 9.79 -3.08
N PHE A 444 -20.50 9.73 -1.75
CA PHE A 444 -19.32 9.66 -0.88
C PHE A 444 -19.25 8.30 -0.16
N PRO A 445 -18.14 7.55 -0.31
CA PRO A 445 -18.02 6.22 0.27
C PRO A 445 -17.98 6.32 1.81
N PRO A 446 -18.69 5.43 2.53
CA PRO A 446 -18.62 5.39 4.00
C PRO A 446 -17.19 5.09 4.46
N ASP A 447 -16.73 5.82 5.47
CA ASP A 447 -15.36 5.77 6.01
C ASP A 447 -14.26 6.01 4.96
N GLY A 448 -14.61 6.74 3.91
CA GLY A 448 -13.72 7.18 2.86
C GLY A 448 -13.96 8.64 2.48
N ALA A 449 -13.52 8.98 1.29
CA ALA A 449 -13.68 10.31 0.74
C ALA A 449 -13.80 10.28 -0.77
N ALA A 450 -14.37 11.35 -1.32
CA ALA A 450 -14.41 11.65 -2.73
C ALA A 450 -14.07 13.13 -2.95
N VAL A 451 -13.83 13.51 -4.21
CA VAL A 451 -13.44 14.88 -4.56
C VAL A 451 -14.59 15.57 -5.28
N ILE A 452 -14.79 16.84 -4.96
CA ILE A 452 -15.64 17.75 -5.75
C ILE A 452 -14.76 18.83 -6.39
N LEU A 453 -15.19 19.30 -7.55
CA LEU A 453 -14.63 20.47 -8.21
C LEU A 453 -15.50 21.69 -7.92
N TYR A 454 -14.90 22.77 -7.41
CA TYR A 454 -15.57 24.05 -7.15
C TYR A 454 -14.74 25.16 -7.79
N GLY A 455 -15.25 25.79 -8.85
CA GLY A 455 -14.42 26.54 -9.78
C GLY A 455 -13.32 25.65 -10.38
N ASN A 456 -12.07 26.03 -10.16
CA ASN A 456 -10.87 25.27 -10.51
C ASN A 456 -10.21 24.59 -9.30
N THR A 457 -10.85 24.64 -8.14
CA THR A 457 -10.33 24.13 -6.87
C THR A 457 -10.90 22.74 -6.55
N GLN A 458 -10.01 21.81 -6.21
CA GLN A 458 -10.41 20.47 -5.76
C GLN A 458 -10.56 20.40 -4.23
N ILE A 459 -11.74 20.00 -3.77
CA ILE A 459 -12.06 19.83 -2.36
C ILE A 459 -12.32 18.35 -2.08
N ALA A 460 -11.61 17.79 -1.10
CA ALA A 460 -11.84 16.45 -0.59
C ALA A 460 -12.94 16.48 0.47
N VAL A 461 -13.97 15.66 0.30
CA VAL A 461 -15.09 15.52 1.24
C VAL A 461 -15.05 14.12 1.82
N TYR A 462 -15.03 14.04 3.15
CA TYR A 462 -14.85 12.83 3.93
C TYR A 462 -16.16 12.47 4.63
N ARG A 463 -16.64 11.25 4.40
CA ARG A 463 -17.79 10.67 5.10
C ARG A 463 -17.25 9.74 6.19
N PHE A 464 -17.08 10.24 7.41
CA PHE A 464 -16.59 9.44 8.53
C PHE A 464 -17.76 8.69 9.19
N ALA A 465 -18.31 7.72 8.45
CA ALA A 465 -19.55 7.04 8.78
C ALA A 465 -19.51 6.35 10.15
N SER A 466 -18.40 5.69 10.48
CA SER A 466 -18.19 5.05 11.79
C SER A 466 -18.24 6.04 12.98
N ARG A 467 -17.99 7.33 12.73
CA ARG A 467 -18.13 8.43 13.71
C ARG A 467 -19.45 9.17 13.65
N GLY A 468 -20.23 8.99 12.58
CA GLY A 468 -21.40 9.81 12.29
C GLY A 468 -21.05 11.25 11.93
N GLU A 469 -19.82 11.51 11.48
CA GLU A 469 -19.30 12.87 11.23
C GLU A 469 -18.90 13.07 9.76
N TRP A 470 -18.90 14.32 9.32
CA TRP A 470 -18.49 14.73 7.97
C TRP A 470 -17.45 15.84 8.04
N TYR A 471 -16.48 15.78 7.13
CA TYR A 471 -15.41 16.77 7.04
C TYR A 471 -15.12 17.13 5.59
N ALA A 472 -14.53 18.29 5.36
CA ALA A 472 -14.00 18.65 4.06
C ALA A 472 -12.72 19.46 4.19
N THR A 473 -11.78 19.22 3.27
CA THR A 473 -10.50 19.94 3.21
C THR A 473 -10.13 20.23 1.76
N GLN A 474 -9.14 21.09 1.53
CA GLN A 474 -8.45 21.08 0.21
C GLN A 474 -7.98 19.65 -0.13
N ASN A 475 -7.98 19.27 -1.41
CA ASN A 475 -7.51 17.93 -1.83
C ASN A 475 -5.98 17.86 -1.98
N VAL A 476 -5.32 19.00 -2.18
CA VAL A 476 -3.86 19.09 -2.33
C VAL A 476 -3.15 18.91 -0.99
N CYS A 477 -2.25 17.92 -0.94
CA CYS A 477 -1.36 17.71 0.20
C CYS A 477 -0.26 18.80 0.20
N PRO A 478 -0.13 19.59 1.29
CA PRO A 478 0.77 20.73 1.33
C PRO A 478 2.24 20.32 1.40
N HIS A 479 2.59 19.05 1.68
CA HIS A 479 4.00 18.63 1.75
C HIS A 479 4.71 18.63 0.38
N LYS A 480 4.03 18.15 -0.66
CA LYS A 480 4.62 17.89 -1.99
C LYS A 480 3.64 18.15 -3.14
N ARG A 481 2.59 18.93 -2.86
CA ARG A 481 1.66 19.46 -3.88
C ARG A 481 0.97 18.41 -4.73
N ALA A 482 0.63 17.27 -4.12
CA ALA A 482 -0.10 16.18 -4.78
C ALA A 482 -1.58 16.21 -4.37
N LEU A 483 -2.50 16.15 -5.34
CA LEU A 483 -3.96 16.19 -5.15
C LEU A 483 -4.53 14.82 -4.77
N VAL A 484 -4.19 14.36 -3.57
CA VAL A 484 -4.40 12.97 -3.15
C VAL A 484 -4.99 12.81 -1.75
N LEU A 485 -5.35 13.88 -1.03
CA LEU A 485 -5.83 13.73 0.36
C LEU A 485 -7.12 12.91 0.47
N SER A 486 -8.04 13.04 -0.48
CA SER A 486 -9.24 12.18 -0.61
C SER A 486 -8.94 10.67 -0.73
N ARG A 487 -7.72 10.33 -1.14
CA ARG A 487 -7.25 8.95 -1.35
C ARG A 487 -6.58 8.36 -0.09
N GLY A 488 -6.48 9.16 0.98
CA GLY A 488 -5.89 8.78 2.26
C GLY A 488 -6.77 7.86 3.11
N LEU A 489 -6.23 7.47 4.27
CA LEU A 489 -6.92 6.68 5.28
C LEU A 489 -7.49 7.58 6.37
N LEU A 490 -8.80 7.48 6.58
CA LEU A 490 -9.44 8.07 7.76
C LEU A 490 -9.04 7.31 9.01
N GLY A 491 -9.01 7.99 10.14
CA GLY A 491 -8.72 7.38 11.43
C GLY A 491 -8.85 8.39 12.55
N ASP A 492 -8.28 8.06 13.70
CA ASP A 492 -8.12 9.02 14.78
C ASP A 492 -6.73 8.92 15.41
N HIS A 493 -6.31 10.03 16.03
CA HIS A 493 -5.13 10.08 16.86
C HIS A 493 -5.46 10.79 18.17
N GLY A 494 -5.40 10.08 19.29
CA GLY A 494 -5.89 10.59 20.57
C GLY A 494 -7.35 11.06 20.53
N GLY A 495 -8.21 10.42 19.74
CA GLY A 495 -9.62 10.79 19.55
C GLY A 495 -9.87 11.90 18.52
N VAL A 496 -8.84 12.63 18.09
CA VAL A 496 -8.93 13.64 17.04
C VAL A 496 -9.12 12.95 15.69
N PRO A 497 -10.16 13.27 14.90
CA PRO A 497 -10.37 12.68 13.58
C PRO A 497 -9.28 13.12 12.61
N THR A 498 -8.72 12.18 11.84
CA THR A 498 -7.57 12.43 10.98
C THR A 498 -7.72 11.86 9.58
N ILE A 499 -6.94 12.43 8.66
CA ILE A 499 -6.65 11.88 7.34
C ILE A 499 -5.14 11.69 7.19
N ALA A 500 -4.72 10.45 6.93
CA ALA A 500 -3.33 10.14 6.61
C ALA A 500 -3.09 10.31 5.10
N CYS A 501 -2.20 11.24 4.72
CA CYS A 501 -1.82 11.46 3.33
C CYS A 501 -1.31 10.15 2.72
N PRO A 502 -1.86 9.70 1.57
CA PRO A 502 -1.54 8.38 1.02
C PRO A 502 -0.07 8.25 0.59
N LEU A 503 0.52 9.34 0.13
CA LEU A 503 1.85 9.36 -0.49
C LEU A 503 2.98 9.53 0.54
N HIS A 504 2.76 10.34 1.58
CA HIS A 504 3.81 10.73 2.53
C HIS A 504 3.49 10.44 3.99
N LYS A 505 2.30 9.86 4.25
CA LYS A 505 1.81 9.48 5.58
C LYS A 505 1.77 10.63 6.61
N LYS A 506 1.74 11.89 6.13
CA LYS A 506 1.46 13.07 6.95
C LYS A 506 0.02 13.02 7.44
N LEU A 507 -0.16 13.21 8.74
CA LEU A 507 -1.45 13.10 9.42
C LEU A 507 -2.02 14.50 9.63
N PHE A 508 -3.20 14.76 9.09
CA PHE A 508 -3.89 16.05 9.27
C PHE A 508 -5.15 15.86 10.10
N ALA A 509 -5.35 16.71 11.11
CA ALA A 509 -6.58 16.76 11.87
C ALA A 509 -7.71 17.30 10.97
N LEU A 510 -8.78 16.53 10.77
CA LEU A 510 -9.89 16.93 9.89
C LEU A 510 -10.70 18.10 10.45
N SER A 511 -10.69 18.28 11.78
CA SER A 511 -11.42 19.36 12.46
C SER A 511 -10.73 20.73 12.36
N THR A 512 -9.41 20.76 12.21
CA THR A 512 -8.62 22.02 12.26
C THR A 512 -7.68 22.22 11.08
N GLY A 513 -7.42 21.15 10.32
CA GLY A 513 -6.47 21.14 9.21
C GLY A 513 -5.00 21.05 9.62
N ARG A 514 -4.67 21.13 10.92
CA ARG A 514 -3.28 21.11 11.40
C ARG A 514 -2.63 19.74 11.19
N CYS A 515 -1.35 19.75 10.79
CA CYS A 515 -0.53 18.55 10.74
C CYS A 515 -0.19 18.07 12.16
N LEU A 516 -0.48 16.82 12.46
CA LEU A 516 -0.15 16.16 13.73
C LEU A 516 1.21 15.44 13.68
N SER A 517 1.87 15.40 12.51
CA SER A 517 3.17 14.75 12.32
C SER A 517 4.37 15.59 12.74
N GLY A 518 4.16 16.81 13.26
CA GLY A 518 5.21 17.68 13.81
C GLY A 518 5.79 18.71 12.85
N GLU A 519 5.42 18.68 11.56
CA GLU A 519 5.76 19.76 10.64
C GLU A 519 4.75 20.94 10.71
N PRO A 520 5.19 22.19 10.45
CA PRO A 520 4.31 23.35 10.35
C PRO A 520 3.54 23.36 9.01
N LEU A 521 2.80 22.27 8.75
CA LEU A 521 1.92 22.13 7.60
C LEU A 521 0.46 22.21 8.08
N ALA A 522 -0.39 22.80 7.24
CA ALA A 522 -1.83 22.80 7.48
C ALA A 522 -2.59 22.74 6.16
N VAL A 523 -3.83 22.28 6.22
CA VAL A 523 -4.77 22.24 5.11
C VAL A 523 -5.97 23.12 5.43
N ALA A 524 -6.53 23.81 4.43
CA ALA A 524 -7.80 24.49 4.58
C ALA A 524 -8.90 23.47 4.89
N THR A 525 -9.80 23.82 5.81
CA THR A 525 -10.98 23.02 6.18
C THR A 525 -12.25 23.78 5.82
N PHE A 526 -13.31 23.05 5.48
CA PHE A 526 -14.59 23.62 5.09
C PHE A 526 -15.72 22.96 5.90
N PRO A 527 -16.60 23.74 6.56
CA PRO A 527 -17.73 23.18 7.27
C PRO A 527 -18.65 22.37 6.35
N VAL A 528 -19.10 21.21 6.83
CA VAL A 528 -20.01 20.31 6.11
C VAL A 528 -21.35 20.24 6.83
N SER A 529 -22.44 20.23 6.07
CA SER A 529 -23.80 20.00 6.58
C SER A 529 -24.51 19.01 5.67
N VAL A 530 -25.20 18.03 6.27
CA VAL A 530 -26.03 17.07 5.54
C VAL A 530 -27.48 17.34 5.88
N ARG A 531 -28.31 17.58 4.86
CA ARG A 531 -29.74 17.91 4.98
C ARG A 531 -30.50 17.21 3.87
N ASP A 532 -31.54 16.47 4.19
CA ASP A 532 -32.41 15.77 3.24
C ASP A 532 -31.64 14.91 2.22
N GLY A 533 -30.63 14.17 2.68
CA GLY A 533 -29.77 13.32 1.85
C GLY A 533 -28.77 14.07 0.94
N ALA A 534 -28.76 15.41 0.97
CA ALA A 534 -27.81 16.25 0.25
C ALA A 534 -26.64 16.69 1.14
N VAL A 535 -25.45 16.72 0.57
CA VAL A 535 -24.21 17.19 1.21
C VAL A 535 -23.94 18.63 0.78
N TRP A 536 -23.70 19.48 1.76
CA TRP A 536 -23.48 20.92 1.58
C TRP A 536 -22.15 21.34 2.22
N LEU A 537 -21.40 22.20 1.54
CA LEU A 537 -20.18 22.82 2.07
C LEU A 537 -20.39 24.33 2.26
N TYR A 538 -19.87 24.89 3.35
CA TYR A 538 -19.90 26.34 3.58
C TYR A 538 -18.64 26.97 2.96
N LEU A 539 -18.79 27.53 1.76
CA LEU A 539 -17.68 27.97 0.91
C LEU A 539 -17.75 29.47 0.59
N PRO A 540 -16.60 30.14 0.43
CA PRO A 540 -16.52 31.48 -0.14
C PRO A 540 -16.78 31.45 -1.67
N PRO A 541 -16.75 32.60 -2.39
CA PRO A 541 -16.88 32.62 -3.84
C PRO A 541 -15.80 31.76 -4.54
N GLU A 542 -16.12 31.20 -5.70
CA GLU A 542 -15.20 30.35 -6.47
C GLU A 542 -13.90 31.08 -6.81
N SER A 543 -14.00 32.33 -7.27
CA SER A 543 -12.84 33.17 -7.61
C SER A 543 -11.82 33.29 -6.48
N PHE A 544 -12.32 33.32 -5.24
CA PHE A 544 -11.49 33.45 -4.05
C PHE A 544 -10.71 32.15 -3.76
N LEU A 545 -11.38 30.99 -3.82
CA LEU A 545 -10.70 29.71 -3.66
C LEU A 545 -9.77 29.40 -4.82
N ASP A 546 -10.15 29.75 -6.04
CA ASP A 546 -9.31 29.55 -7.22
C ASP A 546 -8.02 30.35 -7.13
N GLU A 547 -8.09 31.58 -6.63
CA GLU A 547 -6.89 32.36 -6.35
C GLU A 547 -5.97 31.58 -5.39
N ALA A 548 -6.49 30.96 -4.34
CA ALA A 548 -5.67 30.28 -3.34
C ALA A 548 -5.18 28.89 -3.77
N LEU A 549 -6.08 28.09 -4.35
CA LEU A 549 -6.05 26.62 -4.36
C LEU A 549 -6.44 25.99 -5.70
N ALA A 550 -6.61 26.78 -6.78
CA ALA A 550 -6.88 26.22 -8.10
C ALA A 550 -5.83 25.17 -8.49
N THR A 551 -6.26 24.08 -9.13
CA THR A 551 -5.40 22.96 -9.52
C THR A 551 -4.18 23.43 -10.30
N GLU A 552 -4.35 24.35 -11.25
CA GLU A 552 -3.24 24.92 -12.03
C GLU A 552 -2.22 25.67 -11.16
N ARG A 553 -2.66 26.35 -10.10
CA ARG A 553 -1.77 27.08 -9.19
C ARG A 553 -1.03 26.14 -8.25
N VAL A 554 -1.71 25.12 -7.71
CA VAL A 554 -1.16 24.26 -6.65
C VAL A 554 -0.54 22.97 -7.15
N ALA A 555 -0.93 22.43 -8.30
CA ALA A 555 -0.29 21.25 -8.87
C ALA A 555 1.11 21.57 -9.39
N LEU A 556 2.04 20.62 -9.26
CA LEU A 556 3.40 20.80 -9.76
C LEU A 556 3.42 20.83 -11.28
N GLY A 557 4.13 21.80 -11.88
CA GLY A 557 4.30 21.90 -13.33
C GLY A 557 3.03 22.24 -14.11
N ARG A 558 1.98 22.72 -13.43
CA ARG A 558 0.71 23.15 -14.03
C ARG A 558 0.49 24.66 -13.95
N GLY A 559 1.29 25.36 -13.15
CA GLY A 559 1.24 26.82 -13.08
C GLY A 559 1.60 27.42 -14.42
N ALA A 560 0.93 28.51 -14.80
CA ALA A 560 1.33 29.32 -15.93
C ALA A 560 2.82 29.64 -15.83
N ALA A 561 3.54 29.39 -16.91
CA ALA A 561 4.68 30.24 -17.23
C ALA A 561 4.14 31.67 -17.41
N SER A 562 4.14 32.45 -16.33
CA SER A 562 3.90 33.90 -16.33
C SER A 562 4.36 34.43 -14.97
N ALA A 563 5.30 35.37 -14.85
CA ALA A 563 5.91 36.27 -15.82
C ALA A 563 7.41 36.44 -15.52
#